data_AF-Q5S6T1-F1
#
_entry.id   AF-Q5S6T1-F1
#
_cell.length_a   1.000
_cell.length_b   1.000
_cell.length_c   1.000
_cell.angle_alpha   90.00
_cell.angle_beta   90.00
_cell.angle_gamma   90.00
#
_symmetry.space_group_name_H-M   'P 1'
#
loop_
_entity.id
_entity.type
_entity.pdbx_description
1 polymer ?
#
loop_
_entity_poly.entity_id
_entity_poly.type
_entity_poly.pdbx_seq_one_letter_code
_entity_poly.pdbx_strand_id
1 'polypeptide(L)' 'GTVDFIFGNAAVVLQDCDIHARRPNSGQKNMVTAQGRTDRNQNTGIVIQKCRLGATSDLQPVKSSFPTYLGRPWK' A
#
# COMPACT_ATOMS: atom_id res chain seq x y z
N GLY A 1 0.03 -4.38 -5.69
CA GLY A 1 -1.37 -4.85 -5.73
C GLY A 1 -2.30 -3.71 -6.08
N THR A 2 -3.56 -3.71 -5.62
CA THR A 2 -4.53 -2.62 -5.88
C THR A 2 -5.04 -1.99 -4.58
N VAL A 3 -6.07 -2.56 -3.97
CA VAL A 3 -6.68 -2.08 -2.73
C VAL A 3 -6.03 -2.80 -1.54
N ASP A 4 -5.54 -2.04 -0.57
CA ASP A 4 -5.00 -2.49 0.72
C ASP A 4 -4.05 -3.70 0.61
N PHE A 5 -3.11 -3.66 -0.35
CA PHE A 5 -2.37 -4.86 -0.72
C PHE A 5 -1.18 -5.20 0.19
N ILE A 6 -0.85 -4.35 1.17
CA ILE A 6 -0.03 -4.65 2.33
C ILE A 6 -0.83 -4.26 3.58
N PHE A 7 -1.50 -5.22 4.21
CA PHE A 7 -2.43 -4.95 5.31
C PHE A 7 -2.15 -5.83 6.53
N GLY A 8 -2.71 -5.45 7.67
CA GLY A 8 -2.66 -6.23 8.91
C GLY A 8 -2.05 -5.48 10.08
N ASN A 9 -1.67 -6.24 11.10
CA ASN A 9 -1.20 -5.72 12.40
C ASN A 9 0.10 -6.40 12.86
N ALA A 10 1.00 -6.73 11.94
CA ALA A 10 2.32 -7.26 12.29
C ALA A 10 3.28 -6.11 12.69
N ALA A 11 4.37 -6.45 13.38
CA ALA A 11 5.58 -5.64 13.41
C ALA A 11 6.46 -6.10 12.23
N VAL A 12 6.48 -5.31 11.14
CA VAL A 12 7.13 -5.73 9.88
C VAL A 12 7.95 -4.61 9.26
N VAL A 13 9.11 -4.99 8.73
CA VAL A 13 9.96 -4.13 7.89
C VAL A 13 10.04 -4.75 6.50
N LEU A 14 9.65 -4.00 5.49
CA LEU A 14 9.97 -4.29 4.10
C LEU A 14 11.19 -3.46 3.73
N GLN A 15 12.27 -4.12 3.36
CA GLN A 15 13.55 -3.47 3.07
C GLN A 15 14.04 -3.82 1.66
N ASP A 16 14.50 -2.81 0.92
CA ASP A 16 15.05 -2.95 -0.44
C ASP A 16 14.11 -3.67 -1.43
N CYS A 17 12.79 -3.49 -1.25
CA CYS A 17 11.78 -4.11 -2.09
C CYS A 17 11.33 -3.18 -3.23
N ASP A 18 10.89 -3.79 -4.34
CA ASP A 18 10.10 -3.13 -5.38
C ASP A 18 8.60 -3.32 -5.11
N ILE A 19 7.89 -2.23 -4.84
CA ILE A 19 6.48 -2.25 -4.45
C ILE A 19 5.66 -1.53 -5.53
N HIS A 20 4.98 -2.29 -6.38
CA HIS A 20 4.22 -1.73 -7.49
C HIS A 20 2.69 -1.82 -7.31
N ALA A 21 2.02 -0.68 -7.49
CA ALA A 21 0.58 -0.63 -7.69
C ALA A 21 0.24 -1.01 -9.13
N ARG A 22 -0.87 -1.74 -9.34
CA ARG A 22 -1.38 -2.10 -10.66
C ARG A 22 -2.74 -1.49 -10.94
N ARG A 23 -3.22 -1.59 -12.18
CA ARG A 23 -4.51 -1.02 -12.56
C ARG A 23 -5.63 -1.69 -11.76
N PRO A 24 -6.44 -0.94 -11.00
CA PRO A 24 -7.58 -1.49 -10.29
C PRO A 24 -8.82 -1.53 -11.19
N ASN A 25 -9.94 -2.00 -10.65
CA ASN A 25 -11.22 -1.93 -11.35
C ASN A 25 -11.73 -0.48 -11.44
N SER A 26 -12.70 -0.25 -12.33
CA SER A 26 -13.32 1.07 -12.48
C SER A 26 -13.85 1.61 -11.14
N GLY A 27 -13.64 2.90 -10.88
CA GLY A 27 -14.08 3.59 -9.66
C GLY A 27 -13.27 3.29 -8.39
N GLN A 28 -12.30 2.37 -8.44
CA GLN A 28 -11.45 2.06 -7.30
C GLN A 28 -10.25 3.01 -7.17
N LYS A 29 -9.70 3.05 -5.96
CA LYS A 29 -8.45 3.75 -5.61
C LYS A 29 -7.48 2.75 -5.03
N ASN A 30 -6.20 2.88 -5.35
CA ASN A 30 -5.16 2.02 -4.81
C ASN A 30 -4.67 2.51 -3.46
N MET A 31 -4.38 1.57 -2.56
CA MET A 31 -3.78 1.83 -1.25
C MET A 31 -2.62 0.86 -1.06
N VAL A 32 -1.40 1.37 -0.91
CA VAL A 32 -0.23 0.52 -0.67
C VAL A 32 -0.38 -0.20 0.67
N THR A 33 -0.75 0.54 1.72
CA THR A 33 -0.89 -0.01 3.08
C THR A 33 -2.28 0.19 3.68
N ALA A 34 -2.67 -0.74 4.54
CA ALA A 34 -3.82 -0.62 5.43
C ALA A 34 -3.47 -1.22 6.80
N GLN A 35 -2.81 -0.40 7.64
CA GLN A 35 -2.33 -0.81 8.96
C GLN A 35 -3.51 -0.86 9.93
N GLY A 36 -3.59 -1.94 10.71
CA GLY A 36 -4.76 -2.27 11.54
C GLY A 36 -4.48 -2.35 13.04
N ARG A 37 -3.60 -1.51 13.60
CA ARG A 37 -3.38 -1.46 15.05
C ARG A 37 -4.61 -0.86 15.73
N THR A 38 -5.22 -1.62 16.64
CA THR A 38 -6.42 -1.19 17.40
C THR A 38 -6.10 -0.76 18.83
N ASP A 39 -4.97 -1.20 19.38
CA ASP A 39 -4.58 -0.93 20.76
C ASP A 39 -3.21 -0.24 20.79
N ARG A 40 -3.10 0.86 21.55
CA ARG A 40 -1.86 1.63 21.70
C ARG A 40 -0.71 0.83 22.33
N ASN A 41 -1.03 -0.23 23.06
CA ASN A 41 -0.08 -1.11 23.74
C ASN A 41 0.47 -2.22 22.80
N GLN A 42 -0.07 -2.37 21.59
CA GLN A 42 0.50 -3.25 20.58
C GLN A 42 1.73 -2.60 19.94
N ASN A 43 2.83 -3.36 19.92
CA ASN A 43 4.13 -2.97 19.38
C ASN A 43 4.26 -3.27 17.88
N THR A 44 3.22 -2.94 17.12
CA THR A 44 3.05 -3.32 15.71
C THR A 44 3.11 -2.11 14.78
N GLY A 45 3.39 -2.35 13.50
CA GLY A 45 3.54 -1.31 12.50
C GLY A 45 4.15 -1.85 11.21
N ILE A 46 3.89 -1.16 10.10
CA ILE A 46 4.49 -1.45 8.80
C ILE A 46 5.54 -0.38 8.52
N VAL A 47 6.80 -0.79 8.36
CA VAL A 47 7.91 0.07 7.95
C VAL A 47 8.34 -0.29 6.52
N ILE A 48 8.44 0.72 5.66
CA ILE A 48 8.93 0.59 4.28
C ILE A 48 10.24 1.36 4.18
N GLN A 49 11.36 0.64 4.07
CA GLN A 49 12.70 1.22 4.17
C GLN A 49 13.53 0.94 2.91
N LYS A 50 14.11 1.98 2.30
CA LYS A 50 14.92 1.87 1.07
C LYS A 50 14.21 1.14 -0.08
N CYS A 51 12.87 1.15 -0.09
CA CYS A 51 12.08 0.52 -1.15
C CYS A 51 11.89 1.48 -2.33
N ARG A 52 11.60 0.90 -3.50
CA ARG A 52 11.20 1.60 -4.72
C ARG A 52 9.70 1.43 -4.90
N LEU A 53 8.94 2.52 -4.84
CA LEU A 53 7.49 2.50 -5.07
C LEU A 53 7.20 2.95 -6.49
N GLY A 54 6.35 2.21 -7.19
CA GLY A 54 6.05 2.46 -8.60
C GLY A 54 4.69 1.98 -9.04
N ALA A 55 4.44 2.13 -10.33
CA ALA A 55 3.25 1.63 -11.01
C ALA A 55 3.65 0.63 -12.09
N THR A 56 2.87 -0.43 -12.27
CA THR A 56 3.04 -1.36 -13.38
C THR A 56 2.64 -0.72 -14.71
N SER A 57 3.04 -1.34 -15.83
CA SER A 57 2.85 -0.81 -17.19
C SER A 57 1.38 -0.59 -17.58
N ASP A 58 0.45 -1.32 -16.98
CA ASP A 58 -0.99 -1.18 -17.19
C ASP A 58 -1.63 -0.03 -16.39
N LEU A 59 -1.00 0.39 -15.28
CA LEU A 59 -1.44 1.54 -14.48
C LEU A 59 -0.82 2.86 -14.96
N GLN A 60 0.46 2.83 -15.34
CA GLN A 60 1.23 4.01 -15.71
C GLN A 60 0.54 4.95 -16.72
N PRO A 61 -0.07 4.47 -17.83
CA PRO A 61 -0.73 5.35 -18.80
C PRO A 61 -2.06 5.92 -18.30
N VAL A 62 -2.67 5.34 -17.27
CA VAL A 62 -4.00 5.70 -16.75
C VAL A 62 -3.96 6.18 -15.30
N LYS A 63 -2.77 6.55 -14.78
CA LYS A 63 -2.55 6.95 -13.39
C LYS A 63 -3.41 8.15 -12.94
N SER A 64 -3.77 9.04 -13.86
CA SER A 64 -4.66 10.18 -13.59
C SER A 64 -6.11 9.74 -13.30
N SER A 65 -6.54 8.60 -13.83
CA SER A 65 -7.87 8.03 -13.61
C SER A 65 -7.95 7.14 -12.37
N PHE A 66 -6.81 6.61 -11.89
CA PHE A 66 -6.75 5.67 -10.76
C PHE A 66 -5.76 6.17 -9.69
N PRO A 67 -6.22 7.02 -8.75
CA PRO A 67 -5.39 7.52 -7.68
C PRO A 67 -4.77 6.39 -6.85
N THR A 68 -3.51 6.57 -6.46
CA THR A 68 -2.76 5.65 -5.59
C THR A 68 -2.22 6.40 -4.39
N TYR A 69 -2.46 5.89 -3.19
CA TYR A 69 -1.99 6.49 -1.93
C TYR A 69 -1.08 5.51 -1.18
N LEU A 70 -0.20 6.03 -0.32
CA LEU A 70 0.66 5.21 0.54
C LEU A 70 -0.13 4.35 1.53
N GLY A 71 -1.33 4.77 1.90
CA GLY A 71 -2.23 3.93 2.66
C GLY A 71 -3.44 4.68 3.22
N ARG A 72 -4.20 3.95 4.03
CA ARG A 72 -5.33 4.46 4.82
C ARG A 72 -5.37 3.76 6.18
N PRO A 73 -5.89 4.41 7.25
CA PRO A 73 -6.11 3.74 8.52
C PRO A 73 -7.20 2.69 8.35
N TRP A 74 -6.89 1.41 8.58
CA TRP A 74 -7.92 0.37 8.59
C TRP A 74 -8.67 0.33 9.91
N LYS A 75 -7.97 0.65 10.99
CA LYS A 75 -8.44 0.66 12.37
C LYS A 75 -8.10 1.99 13.05
#